data_AF-A0A1N7INH1-F1
#
_entry.id   AF-A0A1N7INH1-F1
#
_cell.length_a   1.000
_cell.length_b   1.000
_cell.length_c   1.000
_cell.angle_alpha   90.00
_cell.angle_beta   90.00
_cell.angle_gamma   90.00
#
_symmetry.space_group_name_H-M   'P 1'
#
loop_
_entity.id
_entity.type
_entity.pdbx_description
1 polymer ?
#
loop_
_entity_poly.entity_id
_entity_poly.type
_entity_poly.pdbx_seq_one_letter_code
_entity_poly.pdbx_strand_id
1 'polypeptide(L)' 'MKKNSYDYLMGKSKKEITELLEQDFNYYPADFWFYILSKSWPGRIKVLLLYFKEEKVCEIKIKTTYGKINP' A
#
# COMPACT_ATOMS: atom_id res chain seq x y z
N MET A 1 10.99 -6.89 -15.69
CA MET A 1 10.23 -6.43 -14.51
C MET A 1 9.23 -7.50 -14.13
N LYS A 2 9.24 -8.02 -12.89
CA LYS A 2 8.12 -8.86 -12.42
C LYS A 2 6.91 -7.96 -12.28
N LYS A 3 5.85 -8.23 -13.05
CA LYS A 3 4.55 -7.58 -12.93
C LYS A 3 4.04 -7.83 -11.52
N ASN A 4 3.96 -6.79 -10.70
CA ASN A 4 3.43 -6.95 -9.35
C ASN A 4 1.92 -7.12 -9.47
N SER A 5 1.34 -7.99 -8.66
CA SER A 5 -0.11 -8.24 -8.65
C SER A 5 -0.96 -6.99 -8.37
N TYR A 6 -0.32 -5.87 -8.01
CA TYR A 6 -0.94 -4.59 -7.65
C TYR A 6 -0.71 -3.47 -8.67
N ASP A 7 -0.06 -3.75 -9.81
CA ASP A 7 0.20 -2.72 -10.84
C ASP A 7 -1.10 -2.08 -11.37
N TYR A 8 -2.23 -2.79 -11.25
CA TYR A 8 -3.57 -2.28 -11.59
C TYR A 8 -4.05 -1.12 -10.70
N LEU A 9 -3.37 -0.86 -9.57
CA LEU A 9 -3.67 0.26 -8.68
C LEU A 9 -3.02 1.58 -9.14
N MET A 10 -2.08 1.52 -10.09
CA MET A 10 -1.38 2.71 -10.57
C MET A 10 -2.35 3.74 -11.17
N GLY A 11 -2.19 5.01 -10.79
CA GLY A 11 -3.03 6.13 -11.26
C GLY A 11 -4.42 6.21 -10.62
N LYS A 12 -4.84 5.23 -9.82
CA LYS A 12 -6.13 5.27 -9.11
C LYS A 12 -6.13 6.32 -8.02
N SER A 13 -7.28 6.94 -7.81
CA SER A 13 -7.51 7.89 -6.73
C SER A 13 -7.59 7.21 -5.36
N LYS A 14 -7.32 7.94 -4.27
CA LYS A 14 -7.54 7.48 -2.89
C LYS A 14 -8.94 6.88 -2.68
N LYS A 15 -9.97 7.48 -3.29
CA LYS A 15 -11.35 6.98 -3.24
C LYS A 15 -11.49 5.60 -3.88
N GLU A 16 -11.00 5.41 -5.11
CA GLU A 16 -11.01 4.10 -5.77
C GLU A 16 -10.22 3.05 -4.99
N ILE A 17 -9.10 3.44 -4.36
CA ILE A 17 -8.30 2.52 -3.54
C ILE A 17 -9.10 2.04 -2.32
N THR A 18 -9.79 2.94 -1.62
CA THR A 18 -10.69 2.58 -0.50
C THR A 18 -11.76 1.60 -0.94
N GLU A 19 -12.42 1.85 -2.07
CA GLU A 19 -13.47 0.96 -2.62
C GLU A 19 -12.93 -0.41 -3.03
N LEU A 20 -11.71 -0.49 -3.58
CA LEU A 20 -11.10 -1.74 -4.06
C LEU A 20 -10.47 -2.60 -2.97
N LEU A 21 -9.89 -1.98 -1.94
CA LEU A 21 -9.13 -2.69 -0.90
C LEU A 21 -9.92 -2.86 0.40
N GLU A 22 -11.09 -2.23 0.52
CA GLU A 22 -12.03 -2.38 1.65
C GLU A 22 -11.35 -2.20 3.02
N GLN A 23 -10.33 -1.33 3.09
CA GLN A 23 -9.49 -1.12 4.29
C GLN A 23 -9.32 0.38 4.58
N ASP A 24 -9.98 0.83 5.66
CA ASP A 24 -10.16 2.25 6.04
C ASP A 24 -9.42 2.66 7.31
N PHE A 25 -8.22 2.12 7.56
CA PHE A 25 -7.38 2.58 8.67
C PHE A 25 -6.36 3.66 8.27
N ASN A 26 -6.25 3.97 6.97
CA ASN A 26 -5.31 4.95 6.48
C ASN A 26 -5.86 6.38 6.65
N TYR A 27 -5.01 7.30 7.11
CA TYR A 27 -5.37 8.71 7.22
C TYR A 27 -5.48 9.34 5.82
N TYR A 28 -6.68 9.79 5.45
CA TYR A 28 -6.97 10.22 4.08
C TYR A 28 -6.01 11.31 3.55
N PRO A 29 -5.63 12.34 4.31
CA PRO A 29 -4.67 13.35 3.85
C PRO A 29 -3.22 12.88 3.69
N ALA A 30 -2.84 11.70 4.17
CA ALA A 30 -1.44 11.24 4.10
C ALA A 30 -0.95 11.01 2.67
N ASP A 31 0.33 11.31 2.40
CA ASP A 31 0.95 11.16 1.07
C ASP A 31 1.32 9.71 0.73
N PHE A 32 1.18 8.78 1.68
CA PHE A 32 1.34 7.37 1.44
C PHE A 32 0.37 6.58 2.32
N TRP A 33 -0.03 5.41 1.84
CA TRP A 33 -0.81 4.42 2.57
C TRP A 33 -0.05 3.09 2.59
N PHE A 34 -0.37 2.26 3.58
CA PHE A 34 0.17 0.91 3.64
C PHE A 34 -0.93 -0.12 3.90
N TYR A 35 -0.72 -1.32 3.39
CA TYR A 35 -1.61 -2.46 3.54
C TYR A 35 -0.80 -3.69 3.91
N ILE A 36 -1.21 -4.42 4.93
CA ILE A 36 -0.53 -5.67 5.33
C ILE A 36 -1.01 -6.78 4.40
N LEU A 37 -0.12 -7.28 3.54
CA LEU A 37 -0.41 -8.37 2.61
C LEU A 37 -0.33 -9.73 3.29
N SER A 38 0.63 -9.91 4.18
CA SER A 38 0.74 -11.13 4.98
C SER A 38 1.58 -10.90 6.24
N LYS A 39 1.32 -11.71 7.26
CA LYS A 39 2.17 -11.87 8.44
C LYS A 39 2.71 -13.29 8.42
N SER A 40 4.02 -13.44 8.63
CA SER A 40 4.72 -14.73 8.66
C SER A 40 5.41 -14.91 10.03
N TRP A 41 6.34 -15.87 10.15
CA TRP A 41 7.12 -16.16 11.37
C TRP A 41 7.44 -14.91 12.21
N PRO A 42 7.50 -15.03 13.55
CA PRO A 42 7.19 -13.95 14.48
C PRO A 42 7.82 -12.61 14.10
N GLY A 43 6.96 -11.62 13.82
CA GLY A 43 7.35 -10.25 13.53
C GLY A 43 7.57 -9.92 12.05
N ARG A 44 7.72 -10.90 11.15
CA ARG A 44 7.92 -10.65 9.72
C ARG A 44 6.60 -10.34 9.02
N ILE A 45 6.46 -9.11 8.52
CA ILE A 45 5.28 -8.65 7.78
C ILE A 45 5.63 -8.25 6.36
N LYS A 46 4.77 -8.61 5.40
CA LYS A 46 4.85 -8.15 4.01
C LYS A 46 3.81 -7.05 3.82
N VAL A 47 4.24 -5.89 3.34
CA VAL A 47 3.39 -4.71 3.18
C VAL A 47 3.40 -4.22 1.75
N LEU A 48 2.23 -3.78 1.28
CA LEU A 48 2.05 -2.96 0.10
C LEU A 48 2.08 -1.50 0.54
N LEU A 49 2.86 -0.68 -0.15
CA LEU A 49 2.89 0.76 0.01
C LEU A 49 2.38 1.40 -1.27
N LEU A 50 1.48 2.35 -1.09
CA LEU A 50 0.97 3.21 -2.15
C LEU A 50 1.39 4.64 -1.81
N TYR A 51 2.09 5.29 -2.74
CA TYR A 51 2.43 6.70 -2.62
C TYR A 51 1.50 7.50 -3.51
N PHE A 52 1.10 8.67 -3.04
CA PHE A 52 0.14 9.53 -3.71
C PHE A 52 0.78 10.84 -4.14
N LYS A 53 0.38 11.30 -5.32
CA LYS A 53 0.58 12.68 -5.79
C LYS A 53 -0.72 13.14 -6.40
N GLU A 54 -1.19 14.33 -6.01
CA GLU A 54 -2.49 14.86 -6.47
C GLU A 54 -3.61 13.82 -6.28
N GLU A 55 -3.63 13.19 -5.09
CA GLU A 55 -4.60 12.16 -4.68
C GLU A 55 -4.61 10.86 -5.49
N LYS A 56 -3.67 10.69 -6.43
CA LYS A 56 -3.55 9.49 -7.26
C LYS A 56 -2.29 8.70 -6.94
N VAL A 57 -2.38 7.37 -7.05
CA VAL A 57 -1.22 6.48 -6.89
C VAL A 57 -0.18 6.79 -7.95
N CYS A 58 1.01 7.21 -7.52
CA CYS A 58 2.14 7.52 -8.39
C CYS A 58 3.30 6.52 -8.25
N GLU A 59 3.37 5.79 -7.14
CA GLU A 59 4.38 4.75 -6.91
C GLU A 59 3.80 3.62 -6.04
N ILE A 60 4.21 2.39 -6.35
CA ILE A 60 3.82 1.18 -5.63
C ILE A 60 5.08 0.43 -5.20
N LYS A 61 5.19 0.11 -3.91
CA LYS A 61 6.26 -0.74 -3.39
C LYS A 61 5.69 -1.92 -2.62
N ILE A 62 6.36 -3.05 -2.71
CA ILE A 62 6.13 -4.19 -1.82
C ILE A 62 7.42 -4.42 -1.06
N LYS A 63 7.34 -4.44 0.27
CA LYS A 63 8.50 -4.75 1.11
C LYS A 63 8.14 -5.70 2.23
N THR A 64 9.16 -6.41 2.69
CA THR A 64 9.10 -7.17 3.93
C THR A 64 9.75 -6.31 5.01
N THR A 65 9.10 -6.16 6.17
CA THR A 65 9.66 -5.49 7.35
C THR A 65 9.42 -6.32 8.61
N TYR A 66 10.03 -5.91 9.71
CA TYR A 66 9.88 -6.51 11.03
C TYR A 66 9.42 -5.46 12.03
N GLY A 67 8.30 -5.72 12.71
CA GLY A 67 7.75 -4.81 13.73
C GLY A 67 7.22 -3.49 13.17
N LYS A 68 8.09 -2.54 12.83
CA LYS A 68 7.72 -1.19 12.36
C LYS A 68 7.60 -1.12 10.83
N ILE A 69 6.62 -0.35 10.37
CA ILE A 69 6.43 -0.05 8.94
C ILE A 69 6.98 1.36 8.70
N ASN A 70 8.19 1.45 8.16
CA ASN A 70 8.83 2.74 7.82
C ASN A 70 8.72 2.95 6.31
N PRO A 71 7.89 3.87 5.79
CA PRO A 71 7.58 4.07 4.36
C PRO A 71 8.78 4.01 3.42
#